data_AF-A0A377B7L3-F1
#
_entry.id   AF-A0A377B7L3-F1
#
_cell.length_a   1.000
_cell.length_b   1.000
_cell.length_c   1.000
_cell.angle_alpha   90.00
_cell.angle_beta   90.00
_cell.angle_gamma   90.00
#
_symmetry.space_group_name_H-M   'P 1'
#
loop_
_entity.id
_entity.type
_entity.pdbx_description
1 polymer ?
#
loop_
_entity_poly.entity_id
_entity_poly.type
_entity_poly.pdbx_seq_one_letter_code
_entity_poly.pdbx_strand_id
1 'polypeptide(L)'
;MPFAINVLTHSRQRYRRNLRFYADDPTIRVGGPTYHWVRESILAGEQVLAGAGDDATPTLLLQAEEERVVDNRMHDRFCELRTAAGHPVEGGRPLVIKGAYHEILFEKDAMRSVALHAIVDFFQQA
;
A
#
# COMPACT_ATOMS: atom_id res chain seq x y z
N MET A 1 -10.67 17.45 -0.05
CA MET A 1 -11.63 16.82 -0.98
C MET A 1 -12.87 16.37 -0.19
N PRO A 2 -14.07 16.37 -0.78
CA PRO A 2 -15.24 15.75 -0.16
C PRO A 2 -15.04 14.23 -0.01
N PHE A 3 -15.54 13.66 1.09
CA PHE A 3 -15.45 12.22 1.34
C PHE A 3 -16.13 11.38 0.23
N ALA A 4 -17.24 11.86 -0.33
CA ALA A 4 -18.04 11.11 -1.29
C ALA A 4 -17.32 10.75 -2.60
N ILE A 5 -16.25 11.46 -2.95
CA ILE A 5 -15.46 11.23 -4.18
C ILE A 5 -14.03 10.77 -3.87
N ASN A 6 -13.75 10.44 -2.61
CA ASN A 6 -12.42 9.96 -2.23
C ASN A 6 -12.21 8.52 -2.72
N VAL A 7 -10.97 8.18 -3.03
CA VAL A 7 -10.55 6.83 -3.46
C VAL A 7 -9.57 6.20 -2.46
N LEU A 8 -9.50 6.75 -1.25
CA LEU A 8 -8.48 6.41 -0.26
C LEU A 8 -9.02 5.45 0.79
N THR A 9 -10.24 5.65 1.26
CA THR A 9 -10.83 4.84 2.33
C THR A 9 -12.36 4.92 2.35
N HIS A 10 -13.01 3.83 2.75
CA HIS A 10 -14.43 3.83 3.08
C HIS A 10 -14.74 4.31 4.52
N SER A 11 -13.73 4.57 5.35
CA SER A 11 -13.93 5.03 6.73
C SER A 11 -14.04 6.54 6.83
N ARG A 12 -15.27 7.04 6.97
CA ARG A 12 -15.52 8.48 7.15
C ARG A 12 -14.85 9.05 8.40
N GLN A 13 -14.80 8.29 9.51
CA GLN A 13 -14.15 8.77 10.73
C GLN A 13 -12.63 8.91 10.53
N ARG A 14 -11.97 7.90 9.95
CA ARG A 14 -10.52 7.94 9.71
C ARG A 14 -10.14 8.96 8.65
N TYR A 15 -10.94 9.08 7.58
CA TYR A 15 -10.79 10.15 6.59
C TYR A 15 -10.83 11.55 7.23
N ARG A 16 -11.85 11.81 8.06
CA ARG A 16 -11.98 13.09 8.77
C ARG A 16 -10.80 13.34 9.72
N ARG A 17 -10.33 12.30 10.41
CA ARG A 17 -9.14 12.39 11.28
C ARG A 17 -7.89 12.77 10.48
N ASN A 18 -7.64 12.13 9.32
CA ASN A 18 -6.49 12.46 8.47
C ASN A 18 -6.54 13.90 7.97
N LEU A 19 -7.71 14.37 7.50
CA LEU A 19 -7.87 15.77 7.09
C LEU A 19 -7.64 16.76 8.25
N ARG A 20 -7.97 16.37 9.48
CA ARG A 20 -7.80 17.23 10.64
C ARG A 20 -6.33 17.47 11.00
N PHE A 21 -5.43 16.52 10.75
CA PHE A 21 -3.99 16.76 10.93
C PHE A 21 -3.51 17.97 10.14
N TYR A 22 -3.95 18.11 8.89
CA TYR A 22 -3.64 19.28 8.06
C TYR A 22 -4.30 20.57 8.53
N ALA A 23 -5.42 20.50 9.23
CA ALA A 23 -6.09 21.67 9.80
C ALA A 23 -5.41 22.14 11.07
N ASP A 24 -5.01 21.20 11.93
CA ASP A 24 -4.37 21.45 13.21
C ASP A 24 -2.91 21.90 13.02
N ASP A 25 -2.19 21.34 12.02
CA ASP A 25 -0.86 21.79 11.61
C ASP A 25 -0.81 21.97 10.08
N PRO A 26 -0.94 23.22 9.58
CA PRO A 26 -0.84 23.48 8.16
C PRO A 26 0.56 23.21 7.55
N THR A 27 1.62 23.15 8.36
CA THR A 27 3.00 23.06 7.88
C THR A 27 3.36 21.67 7.36
N ILE A 28 2.65 20.62 7.78
CA ILE A 28 2.84 19.23 7.32
C ILE A 28 2.14 18.93 6.00
N ARG A 29 1.40 19.89 5.43
CA ARG A 29 0.70 19.69 4.15
C ARG A 29 1.71 19.52 3.02
N VAL A 30 1.56 18.43 2.29
CA VAL A 30 2.32 18.20 1.05
C VAL A 30 1.47 18.66 -0.13
N GLY A 31 2.10 19.36 -1.09
CA GLY A 31 1.47 19.73 -2.36
C GLY A 31 1.30 18.51 -3.27
N GLY A 32 0.67 18.73 -4.44
CA GLY A 32 0.63 17.71 -5.48
C GLY A 32 2.03 17.36 -6.02
N PRO A 33 2.19 16.20 -6.68
CA PRO A 33 3.48 15.79 -7.22
C PRO A 33 3.95 16.75 -8.33
N THR A 34 5.24 17.08 -8.32
CA THR A 34 5.88 17.82 -9.43
C THR A 34 6.26 16.88 -10.56
N TYR A 35 6.53 17.40 -11.76
CA TYR A 35 7.00 16.56 -12.88
C TYR A 35 8.28 15.79 -12.55
N HIS A 36 9.20 16.42 -11.82
CA HIS A 36 10.42 15.75 -11.37
C HIS A 36 10.08 14.60 -10.41
N TRP A 37 9.18 14.82 -9.45
CA TRP A 37 8.74 13.78 -8.53
C TRP A 37 8.11 12.58 -9.26
N VAL A 38 7.28 12.83 -10.27
CA VAL A 38 6.66 11.76 -11.08
C VAL A 38 7.74 10.95 -11.82
N ARG A 39 8.71 11.64 -12.44
CA ARG A 39 9.84 10.99 -13.11
C ARG A 39 10.63 10.09 -12.15
N GLU A 40 11.01 10.61 -10.98
CA GLU A 40 11.76 9.83 -9.99
C GLU A 40 10.96 8.66 -9.45
N SER A 41 9.64 8.81 -9.30
CA SER A 41 8.76 7.72 -8.84
C SER A 41 8.71 6.56 -9.83
N ILE A 42 8.68 6.86 -11.13
CA ILE A 42 8.73 5.83 -12.18
C ILE A 42 10.08 5.10 -12.15
N LEU A 43 11.19 5.84 -12.09
CA LEU A 43 12.53 5.25 -12.03
C LEU A 43 12.72 4.40 -10.77
N ALA A 44 12.23 4.86 -9.62
CA ALA A 44 12.27 4.09 -8.38
C ALA A 44 11.46 2.79 -8.50
N GLY A 45 10.28 2.83 -9.11
CA GLY A 45 9.47 1.64 -9.37
C GLY A 45 10.18 0.63 -10.27
N GLU A 46 10.83 1.09 -11.34
CA GLU A 46 11.64 0.23 -12.22
C GLU A 46 12.83 -0.40 -11.48
N GLN A 47 13.51 0.37 -10.63
CA GLN A 47 14.61 -0.13 -9.80
C GLN A 47 14.15 -1.18 -8.79
N VAL A 48 13.01 -0.97 -8.13
CA VAL A 48 12.42 -1.96 -7.21
C VAL A 48 12.14 -3.27 -7.93
N LEU A 49 11.59 -3.24 -9.14
CA LEU A 49 11.36 -4.45 -9.92
C LEU A 49 12.67 -5.10 -10.37
N ALA A 50 13.65 -4.31 -10.82
CA ALA A 50 14.96 -4.83 -11.23
C ALA A 50 15.71 -5.54 -10.08
N GLY A 51 15.62 -4.99 -8.86
CA GLY A 51 16.26 -5.55 -7.66
C GLY A 51 15.42 -6.54 -6.87
N ALA A 52 14.17 -6.81 -7.27
CA ALA A 52 13.24 -7.63 -6.49
C ALA A 52 13.79 -9.04 -6.19
N GLY A 53 14.53 -9.63 -7.13
CA GLY A 53 15.11 -10.97 -6.94
C GLY A 53 16.30 -11.02 -5.98
N ASP A 54 17.05 -9.92 -5.87
CA ASP A 54 18.27 -9.84 -5.06
C ASP A 54 17.96 -9.58 -3.58
N ASP A 55 16.74 -9.11 -3.27
CA ASP A 55 16.26 -8.91 -1.90
C ASP A 55 15.69 -10.21 -1.31
N ALA A 56 16.39 -10.75 -0.30
CA ALA A 56 15.97 -11.92 0.46
C ALA A 56 15.18 -11.59 1.73
N THR A 57 14.88 -10.31 1.99
CA THR A 57 14.14 -9.89 3.19
C THR A 57 12.77 -10.58 3.23
N PRO A 58 12.37 -11.19 4.35
CA PRO A 58 11.00 -11.68 4.51
C PRO A 58 10.02 -10.52 4.33
N THR A 59 9.01 -10.70 3.46
CA THR A 59 8.10 -9.61 3.09
C THR A 59 6.67 -10.11 3.05
N LEU A 60 5.80 -9.47 3.82
CA LEU A 60 4.34 -9.54 3.64
C LEU A 60 3.90 -8.41 2.70
N LEU A 61 3.19 -8.75 1.62
CA LEU A 61 2.63 -7.75 0.70
C LEU A 61 1.10 -7.69 0.83
N LEU A 62 0.58 -6.54 1.25
CA LEU A 62 -0.86 -6.28 1.33
C LEU A 62 -1.34 -5.52 0.10
N GLN A 63 -2.46 -5.94 -0.47
CA GLN A 63 -3.01 -5.33 -1.69
C GLN A 63 -4.48 -4.95 -1.52
N ALA A 64 -4.85 -3.73 -1.91
CA ALA A 64 -6.23 -3.28 -1.93
C ALA A 64 -6.92 -3.76 -3.21
N GLU A 65 -8.11 -4.37 -3.11
CA GLU A 65 -8.80 -4.88 -4.29
C GLU A 65 -9.33 -3.76 -5.21
N GLU A 66 -9.92 -2.72 -4.64
CA GLU A 66 -10.50 -1.58 -5.38
C GLU A 66 -9.52 -0.39 -5.45
N GLU A 67 -8.24 -0.71 -5.63
CA GLU A 67 -7.15 0.26 -5.77
C GLU A 67 -7.30 1.11 -7.06
N ARG A 68 -6.97 2.41 -6.96
CA ARG A 68 -7.05 3.39 -8.07
C ARG A 68 -5.87 4.35 -8.15
N VAL A 69 -4.93 4.25 -7.21
CA VAL A 69 -3.75 5.10 -7.07
C VAL A 69 -2.48 4.31 -7.44
N VAL A 70 -2.40 3.03 -7.06
CA VAL A 70 -1.27 2.13 -7.34
C VAL A 70 -1.69 1.01 -8.29
N ASP A 71 -0.86 0.65 -9.27
CA ASP A 71 -1.21 -0.47 -10.16
C ASP A 71 -0.95 -1.82 -9.48
N ASN A 72 -2.02 -2.54 -9.13
CA ASN A 72 -1.95 -3.88 -8.55
C ASN A 72 -1.15 -4.87 -9.41
N ARG A 73 -1.09 -4.67 -10.73
CA ARG A 73 -0.30 -5.53 -11.63
C ARG A 73 1.20 -5.47 -11.29
N MET A 74 1.67 -4.36 -10.73
CA MET A 74 3.07 -4.21 -10.33
C MET A 74 3.37 -5.00 -9.05
N HIS A 75 2.41 -5.16 -8.14
CA HIS A 75 2.55 -6.07 -6.99
C HIS A 75 2.63 -7.53 -7.44
N ASP A 76 1.76 -7.94 -8.37
CA ASP A 76 1.81 -9.29 -8.94
C ASP A 76 3.17 -9.55 -9.58
N ARG A 77 3.66 -8.60 -10.39
CA ARG A 77 4.97 -8.67 -11.04
C ARG A 77 6.12 -8.76 -10.02
N PHE A 78 6.06 -7.96 -8.96
CA PHE A 78 7.05 -8.02 -7.88
C PHE A 78 7.08 -9.42 -7.23
N CYS A 79 5.91 -10.00 -6.93
CA CYS A 79 5.82 -11.34 -6.36
C CYS A 79 6.34 -12.44 -7.30
N GLU A 80 6.06 -12.35 -8.59
CA GLU A 80 6.60 -13.28 -9.60
C GLU A 80 8.13 -13.27 -9.62
N LEU A 81 8.73 -12.07 -9.65
CA LEU A 81 10.19 -11.91 -9.68
C LEU A 81 10.85 -12.46 -8.42
N ARG A 82 10.28 -12.15 -7.24
CA ARG A 82 10.73 -12.68 -5.95
C ARG A 82 10.63 -14.20 -5.87
N THR A 83 9.52 -14.77 -6.35
CA THR A 83 9.32 -16.22 -6.40
C THR A 83 10.32 -16.89 -7.32
N ALA A 84 10.56 -16.34 -8.51
CA ALA A 84 11.54 -16.87 -9.46
C ALA A 84 12.98 -16.84 -8.91
N ALA A 85 13.29 -15.89 -8.03
CA ALA A 85 14.58 -15.78 -7.34
C ALA A 85 14.69 -16.67 -6.08
N GLY A 86 13.65 -17.42 -5.72
CA GLY A 86 13.66 -18.30 -4.54
C GLY A 86 13.36 -17.60 -3.21
N HIS A 87 12.92 -16.34 -3.25
CA HIS A 87 12.57 -15.55 -2.06
C HIS A 87 11.10 -15.07 -2.12
N PRO A 88 10.10 -15.98 -2.21
CA PRO A 88 8.71 -15.56 -2.34
C PRO A 88 8.28 -14.66 -1.17
N VAL A 89 7.33 -13.76 -1.43
CA VAL A 89 6.62 -13.05 -0.35
C VAL A 89 5.84 -14.04 0.51
N GLU A 90 5.46 -13.63 1.71
CA GLU A 90 4.61 -14.43 2.61
C GLU A 90 3.33 -14.90 1.89
N GLY A 91 3.02 -16.20 1.98
CA GLY A 91 1.92 -16.82 1.23
C GLY A 91 2.11 -16.92 -0.30
N GLY A 92 3.27 -16.53 -0.84
CA GLY A 92 3.65 -16.65 -2.26
C GLY A 92 2.96 -15.66 -3.21
N ARG A 93 2.09 -14.78 -2.71
CA ARG A 93 1.33 -13.81 -3.49
C ARG A 93 0.87 -12.65 -2.60
N PRO A 94 0.41 -11.51 -3.16
CA PRO A 94 -0.16 -10.45 -2.36
C PRO A 94 -1.39 -10.94 -1.57
N LEU A 95 -1.48 -10.57 -0.30
CA LEU A 95 -2.69 -10.73 0.49
C LEU A 95 -3.68 -9.63 0.09
N VAL A 96 -4.66 -10.00 -0.74
CA VAL A 96 -5.68 -9.08 -1.24
C VAL A 96 -6.76 -8.84 -0.19
N ILE A 97 -6.91 -7.59 0.24
CA ILE A 97 -7.98 -7.13 1.12
C ILE A 97 -9.19 -6.75 0.25
N LYS A 98 -10.20 -7.63 0.28
CA LYS A 98 -11.40 -7.51 -0.55
C LYS A 98 -12.19 -6.23 -0.27
N GLY A 99 -12.58 -5.54 -1.34
CA GLY A 99 -13.29 -4.25 -1.32
C GLY A 99 -12.50 -3.07 -0.75
N ALA A 100 -11.23 -3.22 -0.39
CA ALA A 100 -10.45 -2.12 0.18
C ALA A 100 -10.06 -1.09 -0.88
N TYR A 101 -10.04 0.18 -0.49
CA TYR A 101 -9.35 1.27 -1.20
C TYR A 101 -7.89 1.37 -0.77
N HIS A 102 -7.19 2.36 -1.33
CA HIS A 102 -5.75 2.58 -1.23
C HIS A 102 -5.18 2.52 0.20
N GLU A 103 -5.80 3.20 1.17
CA GLU A 103 -5.30 3.29 2.54
C GLU A 103 -5.83 2.13 3.42
N ILE A 104 -5.37 0.89 3.17
CA ILE A 104 -5.83 -0.34 3.84
C ILE A 104 -5.85 -0.22 5.39
N LEU A 105 -4.84 0.39 6.01
CA LEU A 105 -4.79 0.54 7.47
C LEU A 105 -5.73 1.63 8.01
N PHE A 106 -6.29 2.45 7.11
CA PHE A 106 -7.30 3.46 7.38
C PHE A 106 -8.69 3.05 6.87
N GLU A 107 -8.86 1.86 6.33
CA GLU A 107 -10.15 1.33 5.88
C GLU A 107 -11.13 1.08 7.03
N LYS A 108 -12.38 0.72 6.71
CA LYS A 108 -13.36 0.23 7.70
C LYS A 108 -12.81 -0.97 8.48
N ASP A 109 -13.34 -1.15 9.69
CA ASP A 109 -12.81 -2.12 10.66
C ASP A 109 -12.74 -3.55 10.13
N ALA A 110 -13.75 -3.99 9.36
CA ALA A 110 -13.76 -5.34 8.79
C ALA A 110 -12.55 -5.64 7.88
N MET A 111 -12.10 -4.65 7.09
CA MET A 111 -10.93 -4.79 6.22
C MET A 111 -9.64 -4.53 6.99
N ARG A 112 -9.65 -3.50 7.83
CA ARG A 112 -8.50 -3.11 8.66
C ARG A 112 -8.08 -4.22 9.62
N SER A 113 -9.02 -4.95 10.22
CA SER A 113 -8.70 -6.05 11.13
C SER A 113 -8.01 -7.20 10.41
N VAL A 114 -8.42 -7.52 9.17
CA VAL A 114 -7.73 -8.54 8.34
C VAL A 114 -6.28 -8.15 8.12
N ALA A 115 -6.03 -6.90 7.71
CA ALA A 115 -4.68 -6.40 7.50
C ALA A 115 -3.83 -6.40 8.78
N LEU A 116 -4.40 -5.95 9.91
CA LEU A 116 -3.68 -5.91 11.18
C LEU A 116 -3.36 -7.29 11.74
N HIS A 117 -4.29 -8.24 11.65
CA HIS A 117 -4.00 -9.61 12.06
C HIS A 117 -2.87 -10.19 11.21
N ALA A 118 -2.93 -10.04 9.88
CA ALA A 118 -1.85 -10.52 9.00
C ALA A 118 -0.49 -9.90 9.34
N ILE A 119 -0.44 -8.59 9.64
CA ILE A 119 0.79 -7.91 10.05
C ILE A 119 1.32 -8.45 11.38
N VAL A 120 0.45 -8.58 12.39
CA VAL A 120 0.86 -9.08 13.71
C VAL A 120 1.35 -10.52 13.60
N ASP A 121 0.61 -11.37 12.91
CA ASP A 121 0.95 -12.77 12.69
C ASP A 121 2.31 -12.89 11.97
N PHE A 122 2.54 -12.07 10.94
CA PHE A 122 3.82 -12.04 10.21
C PHE A 122 5.00 -11.68 11.12
N PHE A 123 4.87 -10.66 11.97
CA PHE A 123 5.94 -10.26 12.88
C PHE A 123 6.13 -11.22 14.08
N GLN A 124 5.13 -12.04 14.41
CA GLN A 124 5.25 -13.06 15.46
C GLN A 124 5.97 -14.34 14.98
N GLN A 125 6.10 -14.53 13.67
CA GLN A 125 6.78 -15.67 13.06
C GLN A 125 8.31 -15.47 12.94
N ALA A 126 8.78 -14.23 13.12
CA ALA A 126 10.17 -13.82 12.97
C ALA A 126 10.97 -13.87 14.28
#